data_AF-A0A5M5D2N5-F1
#
_entry.id   AF-A0A5M5D2N5-F1
#
_cell.length_a   1.000
_cell.length_b   1.000
_cell.length_c   1.000
_cell.angle_alpha   90.00
_cell.angle_beta   90.00
_cell.angle_gamma   90.00
#
_symmetry.space_group_name_H-M   'P 1'
#
loop_
_entity.id
_entity.type
_entity.pdbx_description
1 polymer ?
#
loop_
_entity_poly.entity_id
_entity_poly.type
_entity_poly.pdbx_seq_one_letter_code
_entity_poly.pdbx_strand_id
1 'polypeptide(L)'
;MTKNLDFYDKVAGKYIDVKHGCRYTFNISSVRSGGYSYVEDAVNMPGSNLEYTVSVDNSWTGVYEYNGQYQMNFSRGAVELLSEISDPVSLVNVDLYNNDSDEALLDKLIFRSIRVVQPDKETTMPTSKLQLWRYDEKIENVIKVDNNYAYNDNRSQRIDWLSGDIYSWKFYCTTGKGFDGGYLEVKMGNMTRYIPISEIGTSNVLDEEGTSNCYIVSPYAGKYSFDATVMGVGARGIIDVGTFRDADDNLLTQAGGAEIHPKSAKLIWQDMEGLITQVAFNSTTNRVEFVKGTGSGNALIAVYDDNDPNAENAKCLWSWHIWCTEQPEEQKYVIPTNDRTYSGKQYYVLDRNLGATSVQTNSIKSVGLHYQWGRKDPMIGKVSLTEGKDAPVYNVRDKQIELENVVMNPNVSGLQYAIQNPEKFIECILHGSMEDRYNDTWIPYSEELYNLWGVPVQDYKVEAVKTIYDPCPLGYMVPQTDFAASFYKSGVGSELDNLYYDPSMSYENNMGYCFYYDAERRKKAYYPATSAKVAKNTFYFLTDGYYWTSRPQKWATPSNDGSMAWAECLMFTSSEIELSAYTGSWDAAQSVRCVRE
;
A
#
# COMPACT_ATOMS: atom_id res chain seq x y z
N MET A 1 -6.21 -15.03 -29.64
CA MET A 1 -5.79 -15.66 -30.91
C MET A 1 -4.51 -14.99 -31.37
N THR A 2 -3.38 -15.55 -30.99
CA THR A 2 -2.06 -15.16 -31.49
C THR A 2 -2.05 -15.46 -32.98
N LYS A 3 -1.88 -14.44 -33.84
CA LYS A 3 -1.59 -14.68 -35.25
C LYS A 3 -0.17 -15.26 -35.30
N ASN A 4 -0.06 -16.58 -35.36
CA ASN A 4 1.21 -17.21 -35.71
C ASN A 4 1.52 -16.84 -37.16
N LEU A 5 2.76 -16.40 -37.37
CA LEU A 5 3.28 -16.18 -38.72
C LEU A 5 3.78 -17.54 -39.20
N ASP A 6 3.04 -18.20 -40.09
CA ASP A 6 3.37 -19.56 -40.56
C ASP A 6 3.78 -19.54 -42.04
N PHE A 7 4.72 -20.41 -42.43
CA PHE A 7 5.03 -20.66 -43.84
C PHE A 7 4.14 -21.78 -44.37
N TYR A 8 3.45 -21.56 -45.50
CA TYR A 8 2.67 -22.64 -46.12
C TYR A 8 3.53 -23.44 -47.11
N ASP A 9 3.78 -24.70 -46.80
CA ASP A 9 4.42 -25.64 -47.71
C ASP A 9 3.40 -26.16 -48.73
N LYS A 10 3.49 -25.66 -49.95
CA LYS A 10 2.60 -26.04 -51.06
C LYS A 10 2.74 -27.49 -51.51
N VAL A 11 3.89 -28.13 -51.26
CA VAL A 11 4.15 -29.52 -51.66
C VAL A 11 3.59 -30.48 -50.61
N ALA A 12 3.80 -30.18 -49.33
CA ALA A 12 3.28 -30.98 -48.23
C ALA A 12 1.84 -30.63 -47.81
N GLY A 13 1.28 -29.53 -48.33
CA GLY A 13 -0.09 -29.08 -48.07
C GLY A 13 -0.35 -28.60 -46.63
N LYS A 14 0.70 -28.20 -45.90
CA LYS A 14 0.64 -27.88 -44.47
C LYS A 14 1.33 -26.57 -44.15
N TYR A 15 0.90 -25.93 -43.06
CA TYR A 15 1.63 -24.84 -42.44
C TYR A 15 2.84 -25.38 -41.68
N ILE A 16 3.96 -24.68 -41.80
CA ILE A 16 5.20 -24.90 -41.09
C ILE A 16 5.37 -23.72 -40.15
N ASP A 17 5.45 -24.03 -38.85
CA ASP A 17 5.71 -23.05 -37.82
C ASP A 17 7.07 -22.40 -38.06
N VAL A 18 7.11 -21.07 -37.96
CA VAL A 18 8.36 -20.33 -37.87
C VAL A 18 8.98 -20.62 -36.50
N LYS A 19 9.95 -21.54 -36.48
CA LYS A 19 10.77 -21.81 -35.30
C LYS A 19 11.53 -20.55 -34.89
N HIS A 20 11.46 -20.26 -33.59
CA HIS A 20 12.24 -19.21 -32.96
C HIS A 20 13.74 -19.49 -33.08
N GLY A 21 14.55 -18.42 -33.13
CA GLY A 21 16.01 -18.53 -33.18
C GLY A 21 16.58 -19.11 -34.49
N CYS A 22 15.80 -19.19 -35.58
CA CYS A 22 16.27 -19.70 -36.88
C CYS A 22 16.46 -18.55 -37.89
N ARG A 23 17.51 -18.62 -38.72
CA ARG A 23 17.67 -17.76 -39.90
C ARG A 23 17.00 -18.41 -41.10
N TYR A 24 15.99 -17.76 -41.65
CA TYR A 24 15.34 -18.17 -42.89
C TYR A 24 15.95 -17.39 -44.05
N THR A 25 16.72 -18.07 -44.90
CA THR A 25 17.28 -17.47 -46.11
C THR A 25 16.44 -17.88 -47.30
N PHE A 26 15.82 -16.90 -47.95
CA PHE A 26 15.01 -17.11 -49.13
C PHE A 26 15.82 -16.76 -50.37
N ASN A 27 16.00 -17.72 -51.27
CA ASN A 27 16.54 -17.43 -52.59
C ASN A 27 15.38 -17.19 -53.57
N ILE A 28 15.16 -15.93 -53.91
CA ILE A 28 14.13 -15.54 -54.88
C ILE A 28 14.71 -15.79 -56.27
N SER A 29 14.39 -16.95 -56.83
CA SER A 29 14.94 -17.40 -58.12
C SER A 29 14.21 -16.82 -59.32
N SER A 30 12.99 -16.31 -59.13
CA SER A 30 12.25 -15.59 -60.16
C SER A 30 11.18 -14.68 -59.55
N VAL A 31 10.98 -13.52 -60.19
CA VAL A 31 9.86 -12.62 -59.94
C VAL A 31 9.03 -12.57 -61.22
N ARG A 32 7.78 -13.00 -61.16
CA ARG A 32 6.80 -12.78 -62.21
C ARG A 32 6.00 -11.54 -61.87
N SER A 33 6.24 -10.48 -62.61
CA SER A 33 5.29 -9.38 -62.74
C SER A 33 4.90 -9.27 -64.20
N GLY A 34 3.61 -9.35 -64.49
CA GLY A 34 3.11 -9.00 -65.82
C GLY A 34 3.18 -7.50 -66.08
N GLY A 35 3.46 -6.69 -65.04
CA GLY A 35 3.22 -5.25 -65.04
C GLY A 35 1.73 -4.94 -65.14
N TYR A 36 1.33 -3.75 -64.68
CA TYR A 36 -0.02 -3.26 -64.96
C TYR A 36 0.01 -2.49 -66.27
N SER A 37 -0.97 -2.73 -67.16
CA SER A 37 -1.04 -2.04 -68.45
C SER A 37 -1.39 -0.56 -68.32
N TYR A 38 -1.95 -0.15 -67.18
CA TYR A 38 -2.35 1.22 -66.88
C TYR A 38 -1.84 1.67 -65.50
N VAL A 39 -1.46 2.94 -65.39
CA VAL A 39 -0.89 3.53 -64.16
C VAL A 39 -1.90 3.54 -63.02
N GLU A 40 -3.19 3.71 -63.30
CA GLU A 40 -4.25 3.76 -62.30
C GLU A 40 -4.44 2.42 -61.57
N ASP A 41 -4.31 1.30 -62.27
CA ASP A 41 -4.36 -0.05 -61.68
C ASP A 41 -3.14 -0.33 -60.79
N ALA A 42 -1.96 0.18 -61.18
CA ALA A 42 -0.73 0.05 -60.39
C ALA A 42 -0.81 0.83 -59.06
N VAL A 43 -1.47 2.00 -59.07
CA VAL A 43 -1.64 2.84 -57.88
C VAL A 43 -2.70 2.26 -56.93
N ASN A 44 -3.77 1.66 -57.47
CA ASN A 44 -4.88 1.14 -56.67
C ASN A 44 -4.66 -0.28 -56.14
N MET A 45 -3.74 -1.06 -56.73
CA MET A 45 -3.45 -2.44 -56.28
C MET A 45 -1.94 -2.70 -56.08
N PRO A 46 -1.26 -1.96 -55.19
CA PRO A 46 0.17 -2.15 -54.94
C PRO A 46 0.39 -3.49 -54.21
N GLY A 47 0.84 -4.51 -54.96
CA GLY A 47 1.25 -5.82 -54.42
C GLY A 47 0.65 -7.05 -55.08
N SER A 48 -0.46 -6.95 -55.82
CA SER A 48 -1.16 -8.12 -56.39
C SER A 48 -0.63 -8.64 -57.74
N ASN A 49 0.34 -7.95 -58.36
CA ASN A 49 0.97 -8.34 -59.63
C ASN A 49 2.46 -8.70 -59.46
N LEU A 50 2.82 -9.17 -58.26
CA LEU A 50 4.12 -9.72 -57.95
C LEU A 50 3.92 -11.14 -57.46
N GLU A 51 3.93 -12.10 -58.37
CA GLU A 51 4.07 -13.50 -58.01
C GLU A 51 5.55 -13.84 -57.99
N TYR A 52 6.08 -14.17 -56.83
CA TYR A 52 7.45 -14.64 -56.68
C TYR A 52 7.44 -16.13 -56.35
N THR A 53 8.30 -16.90 -57.02
CA THR A 53 8.55 -18.30 -56.62
C THR A 53 9.75 -18.30 -55.70
N VAL A 54 9.52 -18.61 -54.43
CA VAL A 54 10.61 -18.83 -53.47
C VAL A 54 11.01 -20.29 -53.54
N SER A 55 12.25 -20.54 -53.94
CA SER A 55 12.88 -21.85 -53.83
C SER A 55 13.60 -21.93 -52.49
N VAL A 56 13.12 -22.78 -51.59
CA VAL A 56 13.78 -23.10 -50.32
C VAL A 56 14.80 -24.20 -50.62
N ASP A 57 16.09 -23.92 -50.44
CA ASP A 57 17.13 -24.92 -50.65
C ASP A 57 17.10 -25.94 -49.50
N ASN A 58 17.14 -27.23 -49.84
CA ASN A 58 16.88 -28.35 -48.91
C ASN A 58 18.01 -28.58 -47.88
N SER A 59 19.06 -27.78 -47.89
CA SER A 59 20.05 -27.77 -46.82
C SER A 59 19.54 -26.90 -45.66
N TRP A 60 18.69 -27.48 -44.80
CA TRP A 60 18.46 -27.05 -43.41
C TRP A 60 19.74 -27.19 -42.57
N THR A 61 20.90 -26.89 -43.14
CA THR A 61 22.15 -26.80 -42.39
C THR A 61 22.05 -25.53 -41.59
N GLY A 62 21.74 -25.66 -40.30
CA GLY A 62 21.83 -24.61 -39.30
C GLY A 62 23.24 -24.05 -39.29
N VAL A 63 23.51 -23.09 -40.16
CA VAL A 63 24.69 -22.23 -40.05
C VAL A 63 24.28 -21.14 -39.07
N TYR A 64 24.54 -21.39 -37.79
CA TYR A 64 24.38 -20.42 -36.72
C TYR A 64 25.47 -19.35 -36.86
N GLU A 65 25.29 -18.41 -37.79
CA GLU A 65 26.02 -17.13 -37.71
C GLU A 65 25.44 -16.37 -36.51
N TYR A 66 26.09 -16.54 -35.36
CA TYR A 66 25.69 -16.00 -34.07
C TYR A 66 25.81 -14.47 -34.02
N ASN A 67 24.84 -13.77 -34.61
CA ASN A 67 24.75 -12.31 -34.62
C ASN A 67 23.44 -11.75 -34.02
N GLY A 68 22.70 -12.56 -33.24
CA GLY A 68 21.50 -12.09 -32.51
C GLY A 68 20.30 -13.04 -32.45
N GLN A 69 20.50 -14.35 -32.35
CA GLN A 69 19.40 -15.31 -32.12
C GLN A 69 19.08 -15.46 -30.62
N TYR A 70 18.70 -14.35 -29.98
CA TYR A 70 18.24 -14.34 -28.58
C TYR A 70 16.95 -13.55 -28.50
N GLN A 71 16.07 -13.90 -27.56
CA GLN A 71 14.83 -13.18 -27.35
C GLN A 71 15.02 -12.17 -26.22
N MET A 72 14.73 -10.89 -26.49
CA MET A 72 14.50 -9.91 -25.44
C MET A 72 13.08 -10.05 -24.93
N ASN A 73 12.93 -10.39 -23.66
CA ASN A 73 11.67 -10.40 -22.96
C ASN A 73 11.62 -9.22 -21.99
N PHE A 74 10.44 -8.62 -21.93
CA PHE A 74 10.19 -7.45 -21.10
C PHE A 74 8.99 -7.74 -20.22
N SER A 75 9.10 -7.43 -18.93
CA SER A 75 7.97 -7.59 -17.99
C SER A 75 6.72 -6.79 -18.38
N ARG A 76 6.88 -5.73 -19.18
CA ARG A 76 5.78 -4.89 -19.69
C ARG A 76 6.16 -4.24 -21.01
N GLY A 77 5.15 -4.02 -21.87
CA GLY A 77 5.33 -3.44 -23.21
C GLY A 77 5.29 -1.90 -23.24
N ALA A 78 4.80 -1.26 -22.18
CA ALA A 78 4.77 0.19 -21.97
C ALA A 78 4.69 0.48 -20.45
N VAL A 79 5.01 1.71 -20.05
CA VAL A 79 4.98 2.15 -18.65
C VAL A 79 4.32 3.53 -18.54
N GLU A 80 3.36 3.66 -17.62
CA GLU A 80 2.80 4.95 -17.22
C GLU A 80 3.32 5.28 -15.82
N LEU A 81 3.81 6.50 -15.63
CA LEU A 81 4.45 6.94 -14.38
C LEU A 81 3.83 8.24 -13.85
N LEU A 82 3.76 8.37 -12.53
CA LEU A 82 3.53 9.65 -11.87
C LEU A 82 4.69 10.62 -12.17
N SER A 83 4.39 11.92 -12.16
CA SER A 83 5.41 12.97 -12.05
C SER A 83 5.94 13.02 -10.61
N GLU A 84 7.17 13.50 -10.42
CA GLU A 84 7.76 13.76 -9.10
C GLU A 84 7.83 12.55 -8.13
N ILE A 85 8.05 11.34 -8.67
CA ILE A 85 8.34 10.14 -7.87
C ILE A 85 9.74 10.27 -7.26
N SER A 86 9.83 10.26 -5.93
CA SER A 86 11.08 10.39 -5.17
C SER A 86 11.64 9.07 -4.62
N ASP A 87 10.80 8.09 -4.28
CA ASP A 87 11.22 6.73 -3.92
C ASP A 87 11.17 5.82 -5.17
N PRO A 88 12.27 5.16 -5.58
CA PRO A 88 12.32 4.44 -6.85
C PRO A 88 11.24 3.34 -7.00
N VAL A 89 10.47 3.40 -8.09
CA VAL A 89 9.41 2.43 -8.42
C VAL A 89 9.81 1.50 -9.57
N SER A 90 9.16 0.35 -9.69
CA SER A 90 9.45 -0.64 -10.74
C SER A 90 9.16 -0.09 -12.15
N LEU A 91 10.21 -0.03 -12.99
CA LEU A 91 10.11 0.41 -14.39
C LEU A 91 9.86 -0.79 -15.30
N VAL A 92 10.85 -1.68 -15.45
CA VAL A 92 10.78 -2.86 -16.32
C VAL A 92 11.88 -3.85 -16.00
N ASN A 93 11.55 -5.13 -16.01
CA ASN A 93 12.53 -6.20 -16.07
C ASN A 93 12.84 -6.54 -17.54
N VAL A 94 14.13 -6.67 -17.85
CA VAL A 94 14.66 -7.05 -19.16
C VAL A 94 15.34 -8.39 -18.98
N ASP A 95 14.87 -9.39 -19.71
CA ASP A 95 15.42 -10.73 -19.72
C ASP A 95 15.90 -11.11 -21.12
N LEU A 96 17.05 -11.77 -21.21
CA LEU A 96 17.57 -12.37 -22.43
C LEU A 96 17.44 -13.88 -22.34
N TYR A 97 16.64 -14.45 -23.23
CA TYR A 97 16.47 -15.90 -23.32
C TYR A 97 17.31 -16.48 -24.46
N ASN A 98 17.86 -17.65 -24.18
CA ASN A 98 18.43 -18.55 -25.15
C ASN A 98 17.33 -19.07 -26.10
N ASN A 99 17.70 -19.62 -27.26
CA ASN A 99 16.74 -20.29 -28.13
C ASN A 99 16.14 -21.53 -27.45
N ASP A 100 15.02 -22.06 -27.97
CA ASP A 100 14.30 -23.21 -27.38
C ASP A 100 15.14 -24.50 -27.29
N SER A 101 16.34 -24.53 -27.86
CA SER A 101 17.27 -25.67 -27.85
C SER A 101 18.49 -25.43 -26.96
N ASP A 102 18.56 -24.30 -26.24
CA ASP A 102 19.70 -23.84 -25.42
C ASP A 102 21.05 -23.74 -26.18
N GLU A 103 21.00 -23.68 -27.50
CA GLU A 103 22.21 -23.70 -28.35
C GLU A 103 22.87 -22.33 -28.43
N ALA A 104 22.17 -21.25 -28.06
CA ALA A 104 22.63 -19.90 -28.27
C ALA A 104 23.73 -19.46 -27.30
N LEU A 105 24.89 -19.15 -27.87
CA LEU A 105 26.13 -18.80 -27.16
C LEU A 105 26.11 -17.34 -26.69
N LEU A 106 25.37 -17.06 -25.62
CA LEU A 106 25.17 -15.71 -25.07
C LEU A 106 26.47 -14.96 -24.72
N ASP A 107 27.57 -15.70 -24.51
CA ASP A 107 28.94 -15.20 -24.35
C ASP A 107 29.46 -14.45 -25.58
N LYS A 108 28.90 -14.70 -26.77
CA LYS A 108 29.23 -13.99 -28.02
C LYS A 108 28.52 -12.63 -28.16
N LEU A 109 27.66 -12.25 -27.22
CA LEU A 109 27.01 -10.94 -27.21
C LEU A 109 28.02 -9.85 -26.80
N ILE A 110 28.63 -9.21 -27.80
CA ILE A 110 29.74 -8.25 -27.59
C ILE A 110 29.30 -6.85 -27.16
N PHE A 111 28.05 -6.45 -27.43
CA PHE A 111 27.56 -5.10 -27.15
C PHE A 111 26.21 -5.14 -26.46
N ARG A 112 26.08 -4.39 -25.37
CA ARG A 112 24.84 -4.24 -24.59
C ARG A 112 24.72 -2.79 -24.19
N SER A 113 23.53 -2.20 -24.30
CA SER A 113 23.28 -0.86 -23.76
C SER A 113 21.83 -0.67 -23.32
N ILE A 114 21.68 0.10 -22.26
CA ILE A 114 20.41 0.54 -21.70
C ILE A 114 20.47 2.05 -21.59
N ARG A 115 19.48 2.73 -22.16
CA ARG A 115 19.43 4.19 -22.19
C ARG A 115 17.99 4.67 -22.04
N VAL A 116 17.76 5.69 -21.22
CA VAL A 116 16.48 6.43 -21.28
C VAL A 116 16.63 7.56 -22.28
N VAL A 117 15.74 7.61 -23.27
CA VAL A 117 15.75 8.61 -24.33
C VAL A 117 14.45 9.41 -24.34
N GLN A 118 14.54 10.64 -24.84
CA GLN A 118 13.40 11.53 -25.07
C GLN A 118 12.49 10.99 -26.19
N PRO A 119 11.32 11.62 -26.44
CA PRO A 119 10.40 11.20 -27.50
C PRO A 119 11.02 11.13 -28.91
N ASP A 120 12.10 11.87 -29.17
CA ASP A 120 12.88 11.83 -30.42
C ASP A 120 13.66 10.52 -30.63
N LYS A 121 13.79 9.69 -29.59
CA LYS A 121 14.57 8.44 -29.54
C LYS A 121 16.08 8.61 -29.79
N GLU A 122 16.58 9.83 -29.75
CA GLU A 122 17.98 10.16 -30.03
C GLU A 122 18.66 10.79 -28.82
N THR A 123 17.97 11.72 -28.16
CA THR A 123 18.51 12.50 -27.06
C THR A 123 18.34 11.77 -25.73
N THR A 124 19.38 11.71 -24.90
CA THR A 124 19.27 11.10 -23.57
C THR A 124 18.30 11.91 -22.72
N MET A 125 17.45 11.24 -21.97
CA MET A 125 16.59 11.88 -20.98
C MET A 125 17.44 12.49 -19.85
N PRO A 126 17.27 13.78 -19.50
CA PRO A 126 17.91 14.35 -18.32
C PRO A 126 17.50 13.63 -17.04
N THR A 127 18.46 13.38 -16.15
CA THR A 127 18.21 12.71 -14.85
C THR A 127 17.27 13.51 -13.94
N SER A 128 17.14 14.82 -14.16
CA SER A 128 16.17 15.69 -13.49
C SER A 128 14.72 15.50 -13.94
N LYS A 129 14.48 14.82 -15.07
CA LYS A 129 13.14 14.50 -15.59
C LYS A 129 12.77 13.06 -15.29
N LEU A 130 13.68 12.14 -15.56
CA LEU A 130 13.57 10.74 -15.14
C LEU A 130 14.98 10.25 -14.79
N GLN A 131 15.16 9.65 -13.63
CA GLN A 131 16.41 8.98 -13.26
C GLN A 131 16.17 7.47 -13.30
N LEU A 132 17.00 6.78 -14.09
CA LEU A 132 17.03 5.32 -14.18
C LEU A 132 17.81 4.75 -13.01
N TRP A 133 17.28 3.66 -12.46
CA TRP A 133 17.90 2.89 -11.40
C TRP A 133 17.95 1.42 -11.80
N ARG A 134 18.89 0.68 -11.22
CA ARG A 134 19.01 -0.77 -11.39
C ARG A 134 19.02 -1.45 -10.04
N TYR A 135 18.56 -2.70 -9.97
CA TYR A 135 18.88 -3.55 -8.82
C TYR A 135 20.37 -3.91 -8.83
N ASP A 136 20.97 -3.97 -7.65
CA ASP A 136 22.30 -4.52 -7.43
C ASP A 136 22.20 -5.67 -6.43
N GLU A 137 22.51 -6.88 -6.89
CA GLU A 137 22.42 -8.09 -6.07
C GLU A 137 23.44 -8.13 -4.94
N LYS A 138 24.57 -7.41 -5.06
CA LYS A 138 25.64 -7.45 -4.04
C LYS A 138 25.25 -6.68 -2.78
N ILE A 139 24.44 -5.64 -2.92
CA ILE A 139 23.96 -4.81 -1.81
C ILE A 139 22.46 -4.96 -1.57
N GLU A 140 21.78 -5.83 -2.33
CA GLU A 140 20.35 -6.11 -2.28
C GLU A 140 19.44 -4.86 -2.32
N ASN A 141 19.87 -3.87 -3.10
CA ASN A 141 19.21 -2.56 -3.18
C ASN A 141 19.29 -1.98 -4.60
N VAL A 142 18.56 -0.90 -4.84
CA VAL A 142 18.59 -0.16 -6.10
C VAL A 142 19.67 0.92 -6.07
N ILE A 143 20.34 1.12 -7.21
CA ILE A 143 21.33 2.19 -7.38
C ILE A 143 21.06 2.97 -8.65
N LYS A 144 21.45 4.25 -8.65
CA LYS A 144 21.31 5.14 -9.81
C LYS A 144 22.16 4.63 -10.97
N VAL A 145 21.62 4.72 -12.18
CA VAL A 145 22.39 4.57 -13.42
C VAL A 145 22.83 5.95 -13.86
N ASP A 146 24.15 6.17 -13.86
CA ASP A 146 24.73 7.46 -14.20
C ASP A 146 24.27 7.94 -15.59
N ASN A 147 23.84 9.20 -15.67
CA ASN A 147 23.36 9.84 -16.90
C ASN A 147 22.25 9.09 -17.64
N ASN A 148 21.52 8.19 -16.97
CA ASN A 148 20.52 7.31 -17.58
C ASN A 148 21.06 6.46 -18.75
N TYR A 149 22.36 6.21 -18.77
CA TYR A 149 22.98 5.49 -19.87
C TYR A 149 24.08 4.57 -19.35
N ALA A 150 23.96 3.31 -19.70
CA ALA A 150 25.00 2.33 -19.46
C ALA A 150 25.18 1.45 -20.68
N TYR A 151 26.43 1.17 -21.01
CA TYR A 151 26.77 0.25 -22.09
C TYR A 151 27.95 -0.62 -21.69
N ASN A 152 27.92 -1.88 -22.09
CA ASN A 152 29.04 -2.78 -21.99
C ASN A 152 29.46 -3.17 -23.42
N ASP A 153 30.73 -2.91 -23.73
CA ASP A 153 31.37 -3.43 -24.93
C ASP A 153 32.49 -4.36 -24.46
N ASN A 154 32.30 -5.66 -24.67
CA ASN A 154 33.26 -6.71 -24.28
C ASN A 154 34.65 -6.50 -24.91
N ARG A 155 34.80 -5.59 -25.89
CA ARG A 155 36.07 -5.24 -26.54
C ARG A 155 36.80 -4.07 -25.87
N SER A 156 36.16 -3.28 -25.01
CA SER A 156 36.72 -1.98 -24.59
C SER A 156 36.39 -1.55 -23.16
N GLN A 157 35.22 -1.92 -22.61
CA GLN A 157 34.82 -1.53 -21.26
C GLN A 157 33.91 -2.59 -20.63
N ARG A 158 34.31 -3.13 -19.48
CA ARG A 158 33.49 -4.08 -18.70
C ARG A 158 32.69 -3.31 -17.66
N ILE A 159 31.37 -3.23 -17.86
CA ILE A 159 30.42 -2.87 -16.82
C ILE A 159 29.89 -4.16 -16.21
N ASP A 160 30.34 -4.50 -15.00
CA ASP A 160 30.08 -5.79 -14.36
C ASP A 160 28.59 -6.16 -14.32
N TRP A 161 27.70 -5.21 -14.01
CA TRP A 161 26.26 -5.47 -13.90
C TRP A 161 25.53 -5.58 -15.25
N LEU A 162 26.17 -5.18 -16.36
CA LEU A 162 25.70 -5.42 -17.74
C LEU A 162 26.56 -6.48 -18.45
N SER A 163 27.38 -7.23 -17.71
CA SER A 163 28.36 -8.14 -18.29
C SER A 163 27.75 -9.36 -18.97
N GLY A 164 28.59 -10.05 -19.76
CA GLY A 164 28.25 -11.23 -20.56
C GLY A 164 27.48 -12.30 -19.80
N ASP A 165 27.80 -12.52 -18.53
CA ASP A 165 27.28 -13.63 -17.72
C ASP A 165 25.92 -13.34 -17.06
N ILE A 166 25.38 -12.13 -17.23
CA ILE A 166 24.09 -11.71 -16.68
C ILE A 166 23.07 -11.65 -17.81
N TYR A 167 21.88 -12.19 -17.58
CA TYR A 167 20.80 -12.25 -18.58
C TYR A 167 19.46 -11.72 -18.08
N SER A 168 19.40 -11.23 -16.85
CA SER A 168 18.20 -10.64 -16.26
C SER A 168 18.57 -9.34 -15.56
N TRP A 169 17.82 -8.27 -15.85
CA TRP A 169 18.03 -6.95 -15.27
C TRP A 169 16.70 -6.38 -14.80
N LYS A 170 16.69 -5.88 -13.56
CA LYS A 170 15.53 -5.20 -12.98
C LYS A 170 15.79 -3.70 -12.94
N PHE A 171 15.01 -2.93 -13.70
CA PHE A 171 15.11 -1.47 -13.74
C PHE A 171 13.99 -0.81 -12.95
N TYR A 172 14.34 0.32 -12.34
CA TYR A 172 13.46 1.17 -11.54
C TYR A 172 13.65 2.61 -12.00
N CYS A 173 12.76 3.50 -11.56
CA CYS A 173 12.86 4.91 -11.89
C CYS A 173 12.37 5.82 -10.78
N THR A 174 12.91 7.03 -10.77
CA THR A 174 12.29 8.22 -10.15
C THR A 174 12.00 9.23 -11.24
N THR A 175 11.01 10.09 -11.03
CA THR A 175 10.60 11.13 -12.00
C THR A 175 10.71 12.50 -11.34
N GLY A 176 10.98 13.52 -12.12
CA GLY A 176 11.09 14.89 -11.65
C GLY A 176 10.02 15.81 -12.24
N LYS A 177 10.01 17.05 -11.78
CA LYS A 177 9.00 18.04 -12.15
C LYS A 177 8.92 18.27 -13.67
N GLY A 178 7.71 18.14 -14.20
CA GLY A 178 7.42 18.29 -15.62
C GLY A 178 7.98 17.16 -16.48
N PHE A 179 8.08 15.95 -15.93
CA PHE A 179 8.24 14.72 -16.70
C PHE A 179 7.04 14.55 -17.66
N ASP A 180 7.30 14.30 -18.94
CA ASP A 180 6.29 14.22 -20.01
C ASP A 180 6.37 12.95 -20.87
N GLY A 181 7.27 12.02 -20.52
CA GLY A 181 7.44 10.73 -21.20
C GLY A 181 8.73 10.60 -22.02
N GLY A 182 8.86 9.47 -22.73
CA GLY A 182 10.06 9.09 -23.47
C GLY A 182 10.08 7.59 -23.76
N TYR A 183 11.27 7.01 -23.86
CA TYR A 183 11.43 5.58 -24.05
C TYR A 183 12.60 5.01 -23.25
N LEU A 184 12.47 3.77 -22.78
CA LEU A 184 13.63 2.96 -22.44
C LEU A 184 14.14 2.27 -23.72
N GLU A 185 15.31 2.67 -24.19
CA GLU A 185 16.06 2.01 -25.24
C GLU A 185 16.87 0.85 -24.65
N VAL A 186 16.63 -0.35 -25.18
CA VAL A 186 17.35 -1.57 -24.84
C VAL A 186 18.00 -2.10 -26.11
N LYS A 187 19.33 -2.13 -26.14
CA LYS A 187 20.11 -2.61 -27.27
C LYS A 187 21.00 -3.77 -26.85
N MET A 188 20.85 -4.90 -27.52
CA MET A 188 21.66 -6.09 -27.28
C MET A 188 22.15 -6.60 -28.64
N GLY A 189 23.44 -6.41 -28.92
CA GLY A 189 24.04 -6.67 -30.21
C GLY A 189 23.41 -5.80 -31.30
N ASN A 190 22.82 -6.44 -32.31
CA ASN A 190 22.15 -5.76 -33.42
C ASN A 190 20.66 -5.47 -33.17
N MET A 191 20.10 -5.94 -32.05
CA MET A 191 18.70 -5.71 -31.72
C MET A 191 18.55 -4.42 -30.91
N THR A 192 17.55 -3.61 -31.25
CA THR A 192 17.15 -2.43 -30.48
C THR A 192 15.65 -2.48 -30.24
N ARG A 193 15.23 -2.26 -29.00
CA ARG A 193 13.83 -2.19 -28.58
C ARG A 193 13.60 -0.92 -27.79
N TYR A 194 12.45 -0.31 -27.98
CA TYR A 194 12.01 0.87 -27.25
C TYR A 194 10.75 0.52 -26.48
N ILE A 195 10.77 0.69 -25.17
CA ILE A 195 9.60 0.58 -24.31
C ILE A 195 9.08 2.00 -24.06
N PRO A 196 7.86 2.33 -24.51
CA PRO A 196 7.27 3.64 -24.26
C PRO A 196 7.11 3.89 -22.76
N ILE A 197 7.46 5.11 -22.34
CA ILE A 197 7.23 5.63 -20.99
C ILE A 197 6.41 6.91 -21.14
N SER A 198 5.31 7.05 -20.41
CA SER A 198 4.48 8.26 -20.43
C SER A 198 4.09 8.69 -19.02
N GLU A 199 3.69 9.95 -18.87
CA GLU A 199 3.04 10.41 -17.65
C GLU A 199 1.62 9.83 -17.56
N ILE A 200 1.22 9.36 -16.39
CA ILE A 200 -0.14 8.89 -16.13
C ILE A 200 -1.11 10.07 -16.00
N GLY A 201 -2.31 9.93 -16.57
CA GLY A 201 -3.32 10.98 -16.66
C GLY A 201 -3.98 11.41 -15.34
N THR A 202 -5.30 11.64 -15.38
CA THR A 202 -6.06 12.26 -14.29
C THR A 202 -6.21 11.38 -13.05
N SER A 203 -6.20 12.02 -11.88
CA SER A 203 -6.37 11.40 -10.56
C SER A 203 -7.83 11.44 -10.10
N ASN A 204 -8.30 10.40 -9.41
CA ASN A 204 -9.50 10.48 -8.58
C ASN A 204 -9.15 11.22 -7.27
N VAL A 205 -9.93 12.24 -6.91
CA VAL A 205 -9.69 13.10 -5.74
C VAL A 205 -10.42 12.50 -4.53
N LEU A 206 -9.70 12.23 -3.43
CA LEU A 206 -10.22 11.49 -2.27
C LEU A 206 -10.76 12.36 -1.14
N ASP A 207 -10.49 13.65 -1.18
CA ASP A 207 -10.68 14.65 -0.13
C ASP A 207 -11.66 15.75 -0.54
N GLU A 208 -12.48 15.53 -1.58
CA GLU A 208 -13.49 16.49 -2.04
C GLU A 208 -14.48 16.89 -0.92
N GLU A 209 -14.80 15.94 -0.04
CA GLU A 209 -15.69 16.13 1.11
C GLU A 209 -14.92 16.55 2.39
N GLY A 210 -13.58 16.60 2.33
CA GLY A 210 -12.69 16.93 3.43
C GLY A 210 -11.58 15.90 3.64
N THR A 211 -10.58 16.29 4.43
CA THR A 211 -9.42 15.46 4.77
C THR A 211 -9.70 14.53 5.94
N SER A 212 -9.06 13.37 5.95
CA SER A 212 -9.05 12.41 7.06
C SER A 212 -7.73 11.67 7.12
N ASN A 213 -7.49 10.86 8.16
CA ASN A 213 -6.30 10.01 8.25
C ASN A 213 -6.44 8.66 7.54
N CYS A 214 -7.67 8.29 7.20
CA CYS A 214 -7.98 7.09 6.42
C CYS A 214 -8.82 7.47 5.20
N TYR A 215 -8.39 7.00 4.03
CA TYR A 215 -9.18 7.09 2.80
C TYR A 215 -9.61 5.70 2.35
N ILE A 216 -10.91 5.53 2.13
CA ILE A 216 -11.47 4.33 1.54
C ILE A 216 -11.31 4.44 0.03
N VAL A 217 -10.63 3.45 -0.56
CA VAL A 217 -10.32 3.41 -1.98
C VAL A 217 -10.93 2.17 -2.60
N SER A 218 -11.54 2.34 -3.78
CA SER A 218 -12.14 1.25 -4.53
C SER A 218 -11.16 0.10 -4.82
N PRO A 219 -11.64 -1.16 -4.86
CA PRO A 219 -10.81 -2.33 -5.16
C PRO A 219 -10.38 -2.41 -6.65
N TYR A 220 -10.79 -1.47 -7.50
CA TYR A 220 -10.31 -1.35 -8.87
C TYR A 220 -9.02 -0.54 -8.99
N ALA A 221 -8.26 -0.80 -10.05
CA ALA A 221 -7.03 -0.06 -10.34
C ALA A 221 -7.35 1.40 -10.72
N GLY A 222 -6.45 2.31 -10.37
CA GLY A 222 -6.62 3.73 -10.70
C GLY A 222 -5.54 4.61 -10.11
N LYS A 223 -5.51 5.86 -10.59
CA LYS A 223 -4.73 6.95 -10.01
C LYS A 223 -5.59 7.70 -9.00
N TYR A 224 -5.04 8.00 -7.84
CA TYR A 224 -5.74 8.69 -6.75
C TYR A 224 -4.89 9.83 -6.20
N SER A 225 -5.53 10.81 -5.59
CA SER A 225 -4.84 11.93 -4.94
C SER A 225 -5.59 12.47 -3.72
N PHE A 226 -4.86 13.03 -2.77
CA PHE A 226 -5.39 13.78 -1.62
C PHE A 226 -4.47 14.96 -1.28
N ASP A 227 -5.01 16.00 -0.66
CA ASP A 227 -4.25 17.12 -0.11
C ASP A 227 -3.42 16.62 1.07
N ALA A 228 -2.11 16.78 0.96
CA ALA A 228 -1.15 16.38 1.97
C ALA A 228 -0.49 17.58 2.66
N THR A 229 -1.04 18.78 2.49
CA THR A 229 -0.61 20.01 3.18
C THR A 229 -1.36 20.26 4.48
N VAL A 230 -2.37 19.45 4.80
CA VAL A 230 -3.13 19.54 6.04
C VAL A 230 -3.17 18.18 6.71
N MET A 231 -2.79 18.13 7.98
CA MET A 231 -2.90 16.93 8.82
C MET A 231 -4.36 16.67 9.16
N GLY A 232 -4.83 15.46 8.86
CA GLY A 232 -6.10 14.94 9.38
C GLY A 232 -7.32 15.85 9.19
N VAL A 233 -8.29 15.69 10.09
CA VAL A 233 -9.74 15.94 9.97
C VAL A 233 -10.18 17.31 9.46
N GLY A 234 -10.88 17.31 8.32
CA GLY A 234 -11.63 18.45 7.78
C GLY A 234 -10.76 19.58 7.23
N ALA A 235 -11.39 20.60 6.63
CA ALA A 235 -10.70 21.63 5.84
C ALA A 235 -9.57 22.41 6.54
N ARG A 236 -9.51 22.42 7.88
CA ARG A 236 -8.43 23.07 8.67
C ARG A 236 -7.63 22.12 9.54
N GLY A 237 -8.03 20.84 9.61
CA GLY A 237 -7.35 19.85 10.43
C GLY A 237 -7.36 20.12 11.93
N ILE A 238 -8.08 21.07 12.52
CA ILE A 238 -8.05 21.26 14.00
C ILE A 238 -9.44 21.59 14.50
N ILE A 239 -9.87 20.88 15.53
CA ILE A 239 -11.13 21.14 16.23
C ILE A 239 -10.96 22.26 17.26
N ASP A 240 -12.03 22.96 17.58
CA ASP A 240 -12.01 24.20 18.39
C ASP A 240 -11.58 24.01 19.86
N VAL A 241 -11.43 22.76 20.31
CA VAL A 241 -11.13 22.39 21.69
C VAL A 241 -9.92 21.45 21.72
N GLY A 242 -8.95 21.74 22.58
CA GLY A 242 -7.78 20.90 22.82
C GLY A 242 -6.45 21.53 22.39
N THR A 243 -5.38 20.79 22.63
CA THR A 243 -4.00 21.10 22.25
C THR A 243 -3.46 19.96 21.39
N PHE A 244 -2.89 20.32 20.24
CA PHE A 244 -2.40 19.37 19.23
C PHE A 244 -0.95 19.69 18.90
N ARG A 245 -0.23 18.73 18.34
CA ARG A 245 1.22 18.82 18.03
C ARG A 245 1.53 18.26 16.65
N ASP A 246 2.47 18.89 15.96
CA ASP A 246 3.03 18.41 14.69
C ASP A 246 4.25 17.50 14.90
N ALA A 247 4.88 17.11 13.78
CA ALA A 247 6.10 16.31 13.77
C ALA A 247 7.33 17.02 14.37
N ASP A 248 7.29 18.33 14.62
CA ASP A 248 8.36 19.13 15.22
C ASP A 248 8.07 19.47 16.68
N ASP A 249 7.03 18.87 17.27
CA ASP A 249 6.53 19.13 18.62
C ASP A 249 6.01 20.58 18.82
N ASN A 250 5.69 21.27 17.72
CA ASN A 250 5.08 22.58 17.81
C ASN A 250 3.62 22.46 18.22
N LEU A 251 3.20 23.30 19.14
CA LEU A 251 1.79 23.41 19.52
C LEU A 251 0.98 24.00 18.37
N LEU A 252 -0.01 23.25 17.91
CA LEU A 252 -0.95 23.67 16.90
C LEU A 252 -2.16 24.33 17.56
N THR A 253 -2.61 25.42 16.95
CA THR A 253 -3.77 26.19 17.42
C THR A 253 -4.80 26.29 16.31
N GLN A 254 -6.06 26.51 16.66
CA GLN A 254 -7.14 26.72 15.69
C GLN A 254 -6.80 27.82 14.64
N ALA A 255 -6.11 28.89 15.08
CA ALA A 255 -5.69 29.98 14.20
C ALA A 255 -4.61 29.55 13.20
N GLY A 256 -3.65 28.74 13.65
CA GLY A 256 -2.56 28.22 12.82
C GLY A 256 -2.94 27.04 11.93
N GLY A 257 -4.00 26.30 12.27
CA GLY A 257 -4.41 25.10 11.53
C GLY A 257 -3.41 23.95 11.66
N ALA A 258 -3.69 22.84 10.98
CA ALA A 258 -2.84 21.64 10.97
C ALA A 258 -1.96 21.59 9.69
N GLU A 259 -1.45 22.74 9.26
CA GLU A 259 -0.70 22.84 8.01
C GLU A 259 0.68 22.16 8.11
N ILE A 260 1.10 21.51 7.02
CA ILE A 260 2.42 20.91 6.84
C ILE A 260 2.96 21.23 5.44
N HIS A 261 4.29 21.17 5.29
CA HIS A 261 4.97 21.50 4.03
C HIS A 261 5.82 20.34 3.50
N PRO A 262 5.19 19.31 2.91
CA PRO A 262 5.91 18.20 2.30
C PRO A 262 6.86 18.63 1.17
N LYS A 263 7.94 17.87 1.01
CA LYS A 263 8.80 17.91 -0.17
C LYS A 263 8.79 16.60 -0.97
N SER A 264 8.44 15.49 -0.33
CA SER A 264 8.35 14.18 -0.97
C SER A 264 7.32 13.29 -0.29
N ALA A 265 6.95 12.19 -0.95
CA ALA A 265 6.05 11.17 -0.43
C ALA A 265 6.57 9.76 -0.73
N LYS A 266 6.18 8.79 0.10
CA LYS A 266 6.58 7.39 -0.05
C LYS A 266 5.54 6.43 0.52
N LEU A 267 5.44 5.25 -0.10
CA LEU A 267 4.77 4.09 0.49
C LEU A 267 5.66 3.49 1.59
N ILE A 268 5.16 3.49 2.82
CA ILE A 268 5.86 2.92 3.97
C ILE A 268 5.74 1.39 3.94
N TRP A 269 4.51 0.90 3.81
CA TRP A 269 4.20 -0.50 3.66
C TRP A 269 2.86 -0.70 2.97
N GLN A 270 2.69 -1.89 2.38
CA GLN A 270 1.41 -2.44 1.91
C GLN A 270 1.30 -3.91 2.34
N ASP A 271 0.09 -4.41 2.59
CA ASP A 271 -0.16 -5.80 3.00
C ASP A 271 -0.42 -6.77 1.83
N MET A 272 -0.41 -6.25 0.60
CA MET A 272 -0.58 -7.01 -0.64
C MET A 272 0.38 -6.47 -1.70
N GLU A 273 1.16 -7.36 -2.32
CA GLU A 273 2.03 -7.02 -3.45
C GLU A 273 1.22 -6.39 -4.59
N GLY A 274 1.75 -5.31 -5.17
CA GLY A 274 1.13 -4.57 -6.25
C GLY A 274 -0.15 -3.81 -5.87
N LEU A 275 -0.49 -3.67 -4.59
CA LEU A 275 -1.64 -2.88 -4.17
C LEU A 275 -1.42 -1.40 -4.51
N ILE A 276 -0.29 -0.83 -4.10
CA ILE A 276 0.20 0.50 -4.46
C ILE A 276 1.51 0.34 -5.22
N THR A 277 1.51 0.78 -6.47
CA THR A 277 2.66 0.60 -7.39
C THR A 277 3.52 1.84 -7.52
N GLN A 278 2.96 3.01 -7.20
CA GLN A 278 3.64 4.30 -7.29
C GLN A 278 3.08 5.28 -6.26
N VAL A 279 3.94 6.13 -5.70
CA VAL A 279 3.60 7.25 -4.83
C VAL A 279 4.49 8.43 -5.21
N ALA A 280 3.92 9.63 -5.25
CA ALA A 280 4.63 10.87 -5.51
C ALA A 280 3.99 12.03 -4.73
N PHE A 281 4.78 13.07 -4.47
CA PHE A 281 4.25 14.37 -4.02
C PHE A 281 4.37 15.35 -5.19
N ASN A 282 3.22 15.76 -5.73
CA ASN A 282 3.18 16.74 -6.81
C ASN A 282 3.30 18.15 -6.22
N SER A 283 4.47 18.78 -6.39
CA SER A 283 4.79 20.10 -5.83
C SER A 283 4.06 21.25 -6.52
N THR A 284 3.38 20.98 -7.64
CA THR A 284 2.60 21.98 -8.39
C THR A 284 1.17 22.07 -7.87
N THR A 285 0.58 20.92 -7.53
CA THR A 285 -0.76 20.85 -6.96
C THR A 285 -0.77 20.74 -5.43
N ASN A 286 0.39 20.52 -4.81
CA ASN A 286 0.58 20.22 -3.38
C ASN A 286 -0.20 18.98 -2.90
N ARG A 287 -0.18 17.92 -3.71
CA ARG A 287 -0.96 16.71 -3.44
C ARG A 287 -0.09 15.48 -3.46
N VAL A 288 -0.41 14.53 -2.58
CA VAL A 288 0.07 13.16 -2.75
C VAL A 288 -0.73 12.56 -3.89
N GLU A 289 -0.03 11.96 -4.85
CA GLU A 289 -0.62 11.12 -5.90
C GLU A 289 -0.11 9.68 -5.73
N PHE A 290 -0.97 8.70 -5.96
CA PHE A 290 -0.58 7.30 -5.95
C PHE A 290 -1.31 6.49 -7.01
N VAL A 291 -0.65 5.44 -7.49
CA VAL A 291 -1.23 4.48 -8.45
C VAL A 291 -1.50 3.17 -7.76
N LYS A 292 -2.76 2.77 -7.78
CA LYS A 292 -3.27 1.60 -7.11
C LYS A 292 -3.58 0.50 -8.14
N GLY A 293 -3.13 -0.73 -7.86
CA GLY A 293 -3.36 -1.92 -8.68
C GLY A 293 -4.72 -2.58 -8.45
N THR A 294 -4.94 -3.81 -8.90
CA THR A 294 -6.18 -4.55 -8.62
C THR A 294 -6.08 -5.28 -7.29
N GLY A 295 -7.14 -5.27 -6.48
CA GLY A 295 -7.17 -6.00 -5.22
C GLY A 295 -7.67 -5.17 -4.05
N SER A 296 -7.75 -5.82 -2.89
CA SER A 296 -8.19 -5.25 -1.63
C SER A 296 -7.12 -5.51 -0.57
N GLY A 297 -6.88 -4.52 0.27
CA GLY A 297 -5.81 -4.53 1.25
C GLY A 297 -5.61 -3.16 1.87
N ASN A 298 -4.47 -2.96 2.50
CA ASN A 298 -4.11 -1.77 3.21
C ASN A 298 -2.72 -1.30 2.83
N ALA A 299 -2.55 0.02 2.83
CA ALA A 299 -1.27 0.66 2.65
C ALA A 299 -1.13 1.86 3.58
N LEU A 300 0.10 2.19 3.93
CA LEU A 300 0.45 3.39 4.69
C LEU A 300 1.34 4.28 3.81
N ILE A 301 0.87 5.48 3.51
CA ILE A 301 1.62 6.49 2.75
C ILE A 301 2.01 7.61 3.69
N ALA A 302 3.25 8.10 3.59
CA ALA A 302 3.73 9.23 4.37
C ALA A 302 4.36 10.31 3.50
N VAL A 303 4.46 11.51 4.07
CA VAL A 303 5.13 12.66 3.48
C VAL A 303 6.28 13.14 4.35
N TYR A 304 7.31 13.69 3.72
CA TYR A 304 8.59 14.01 4.35
C TYR A 304 9.02 15.45 4.08
N ASP A 305 9.88 15.97 4.96
CA ASP A 305 10.47 17.33 4.85
C ASP A 305 11.72 17.41 3.96
N ASP A 306 12.16 16.30 3.38
CA ASP A 306 13.27 16.21 2.43
C ASP A 306 12.76 15.83 1.02
N ASN A 307 13.54 16.19 -0.02
CA ASN A 307 13.25 15.79 -1.39
C ASN A 307 13.50 14.29 -1.62
N ASP A 308 14.40 13.67 -0.85
CA ASP A 308 14.61 12.23 -0.82
C ASP A 308 14.02 11.64 0.48
N PRO A 309 12.87 10.94 0.42
CA PRO A 309 12.23 10.36 1.61
C PRO A 309 13.03 9.21 2.22
N ASN A 310 14.13 8.77 1.58
CA ASN A 310 15.03 7.74 2.08
C ASN A 310 16.35 8.32 2.64
N ALA A 311 16.52 9.65 2.67
CA ALA A 311 17.69 10.26 3.27
C ALA A 311 17.74 9.98 4.78
N GLU A 312 18.94 9.85 5.35
CA GLU A 312 19.14 9.50 6.78
C GLU A 312 18.44 10.47 7.75
N ASN A 313 18.35 11.75 7.37
CA ASN A 313 17.71 12.80 8.17
C ASN A 313 16.33 13.21 7.66
N ALA A 314 15.73 12.47 6.72
CA ALA A 314 14.38 12.76 6.24
C ALA A 314 13.38 12.49 7.35
N LYS A 315 12.63 13.52 7.76
CA LYS A 315 11.65 13.43 8.84
C LYS A 315 10.26 13.25 8.26
N CYS A 316 9.55 12.20 8.70
CA CYS A 316 8.14 12.02 8.38
C CYS A 316 7.33 13.13 9.07
N LEU A 317 6.55 13.86 8.27
CA LEU A 317 5.68 14.94 8.75
C LEU A 317 4.29 14.42 9.12
N TRP A 318 3.76 13.48 8.34
CA TRP A 318 2.46 12.86 8.57
C TRP A 318 2.29 11.61 7.69
N SER A 319 1.33 10.76 8.03
CA SER A 319 1.00 9.55 7.26
C SER A 319 -0.51 9.31 7.24
N TRP A 320 -0.95 8.60 6.20
CA TRP A 320 -2.35 8.27 5.91
C TRP A 320 -2.51 6.79 5.61
N HIS A 321 -3.56 6.21 6.18
CA HIS A 321 -4.00 4.86 5.90
C HIS A 321 -4.85 4.84 4.62
N ILE A 322 -4.42 4.08 3.63
CA ILE A 322 -5.17 3.82 2.40
C ILE A 322 -5.85 2.47 2.53
N TRP A 323 -7.16 2.47 2.74
CA TRP A 323 -7.97 1.27 2.93
C TRP A 323 -8.64 0.88 1.61
N CYS A 324 -8.04 -0.07 0.91
CA CYS A 324 -8.52 -0.53 -0.39
C CYS A 324 -9.59 -1.62 -0.20
N THR A 325 -10.86 -1.25 -0.23
CA THR A 325 -12.00 -2.15 -0.04
C THR A 325 -13.22 -1.66 -0.82
N GLU A 326 -14.17 -2.55 -1.08
CA GLU A 326 -15.54 -2.12 -1.38
C GLU A 326 -16.06 -1.20 -0.26
N GLN A 327 -16.93 -0.26 -0.61
CA GLN A 327 -17.48 0.68 0.37
C GLN A 327 -18.14 -0.10 1.52
N PRO A 328 -17.66 0.05 2.77
CA PRO A 328 -18.26 -0.64 3.91
C PRO A 328 -19.72 -0.25 4.08
N GLU A 329 -20.58 -1.22 4.40
CA GLU A 329 -21.98 -0.94 4.70
C GLU A 329 -22.14 -0.32 6.09
N GLU A 330 -23.19 0.47 6.26
CA GLU A 330 -23.52 1.11 7.53
C GLU A 330 -24.59 0.32 8.28
N GLN A 331 -24.32 0.04 9.55
CA GLN A 331 -25.17 -0.72 10.46
C GLN A 331 -25.69 0.20 11.57
N LYS A 332 -27.00 0.24 11.74
CA LYS A 332 -27.65 1.12 12.73
C LYS A 332 -27.84 0.41 14.07
N TYR A 333 -27.04 0.78 15.05
CA TYR A 333 -27.13 0.33 16.44
C TYR A 333 -28.00 1.28 17.26
N VAL A 334 -28.74 0.74 18.23
CA VAL A 334 -29.61 1.54 19.12
C VAL A 334 -29.38 1.10 20.57
N ILE A 335 -29.03 2.05 21.43
CA ILE A 335 -28.98 1.81 22.87
C ILE A 335 -30.41 1.59 23.40
N PRO A 336 -30.70 0.47 24.08
CA PRO A 336 -32.04 0.19 24.57
C PRO A 336 -32.62 1.26 25.49
N THR A 337 -33.94 1.43 25.41
CA THR A 337 -34.63 2.51 26.14
C THR A 337 -34.75 2.30 27.65
N ASN A 338 -34.37 1.11 28.14
CA ASN A 338 -34.34 0.74 29.56
C ASN A 338 -32.97 1.03 30.22
N ASP A 339 -31.98 1.52 29.47
CA ASP A 339 -30.78 2.15 30.04
C ASP A 339 -31.16 3.50 30.68
N ARG A 340 -30.64 3.82 31.86
CA ARG A 340 -30.98 5.04 32.59
C ARG A 340 -30.19 6.28 32.13
N THR A 341 -29.11 6.10 31.36
CA THR A 341 -28.15 7.18 31.07
C THR A 341 -28.09 7.57 29.60
N TYR A 342 -28.10 6.61 28.66
CA TYR A 342 -27.95 6.86 27.20
C TYR A 342 -29.10 6.29 26.35
N SER A 343 -30.26 6.11 26.99
CA SER A 343 -31.51 5.58 26.42
C SER A 343 -31.83 6.13 25.03
N GLY A 344 -31.91 5.26 24.02
CA GLY A 344 -32.38 5.62 22.67
C GLY A 344 -31.35 6.28 21.76
N LYS A 345 -30.11 6.49 22.21
CA LYS A 345 -29.00 6.96 21.37
C LYS A 345 -28.73 5.98 20.22
N GLN A 346 -28.36 6.51 19.06
CA GLN A 346 -28.16 5.74 17.83
C GLN A 346 -26.71 5.87 17.37
N TYR A 347 -26.17 4.80 16.82
CA TYR A 347 -24.87 4.81 16.16
C TYR A 347 -24.98 4.18 14.79
N TYR A 348 -24.27 4.76 13.85
CA TYR A 348 -24.08 4.27 12.51
C TYR A 348 -22.66 3.70 12.42
N VAL A 349 -22.55 2.38 12.41
CA VAL A 349 -21.32 1.63 12.59
C VAL A 349 -20.92 1.00 11.27
N LEU A 350 -19.63 1.02 10.92
CA LEU A 350 -19.17 0.26 9.75
C LEU A 350 -19.34 -1.24 9.99
N ASP A 351 -19.76 -1.97 8.95
CA ASP A 351 -19.99 -3.41 8.98
C ASP A 351 -18.76 -4.28 9.32
N ARG A 352 -17.57 -3.68 9.26
CA ARG A 352 -16.27 -4.34 9.44
C ARG A 352 -15.29 -3.45 10.20
N ASN A 353 -14.23 -4.07 10.69
CA ASN A 353 -13.15 -3.36 11.39
C ASN A 353 -12.36 -2.48 10.43
N LEU A 354 -11.75 -1.42 10.95
CA LEU A 354 -10.87 -0.56 10.17
C LEU A 354 -9.71 -1.38 9.59
N GLY A 355 -9.55 -1.31 8.26
CA GLY A 355 -8.58 -2.09 7.51
C GLY A 355 -9.02 -3.53 7.16
N ALA A 356 -10.21 -3.97 7.57
CA ALA A 356 -10.73 -5.28 7.15
C ALA A 356 -11.22 -5.22 5.70
N THR A 357 -11.06 -6.30 4.94
CA THR A 357 -11.49 -6.39 3.53
C THR A 357 -12.63 -7.39 3.33
N SER A 358 -13.22 -7.87 4.42
CA SER A 358 -14.33 -8.82 4.40
C SER A 358 -15.17 -8.75 5.68
N VAL A 359 -16.46 -9.05 5.58
CA VAL A 359 -17.37 -9.30 6.72
C VAL A 359 -17.54 -10.79 7.01
N GLN A 360 -16.89 -11.66 6.24
CA GLN A 360 -17.06 -13.11 6.34
C GLN A 360 -16.58 -13.62 7.71
N THR A 361 -17.41 -14.45 8.36
CA THR A 361 -17.03 -15.15 9.58
C THR A 361 -15.84 -16.09 9.34
N ASN A 362 -15.04 -16.35 10.38
CA ASN A 362 -13.89 -17.24 10.29
C ASN A 362 -12.89 -16.88 9.15
N SER A 363 -12.75 -15.60 8.84
CA SER A 363 -11.82 -15.10 7.82
C SER A 363 -10.81 -14.16 8.43
N ILE A 364 -9.51 -14.36 8.16
CA ILE A 364 -8.46 -13.41 8.58
C ILE A 364 -8.68 -12.01 8.00
N LYS A 365 -9.31 -11.92 6.82
CA LYS A 365 -9.65 -10.65 6.16
C LYS A 365 -10.70 -9.83 6.90
N SER A 366 -11.38 -10.40 7.91
CA SER A 366 -12.34 -9.70 8.76
C SER A 366 -11.73 -8.98 9.95
N VAL A 367 -10.49 -9.35 10.34
CA VAL A 367 -9.83 -8.84 11.56
C VAL A 367 -9.50 -7.36 11.43
N GLY A 368 -8.96 -6.96 10.27
CA GLY A 368 -8.48 -5.60 10.02
C GLY A 368 -7.11 -5.33 10.63
N LEU A 369 -6.83 -4.05 10.87
CA LEU A 369 -5.56 -3.57 11.43
C LEU A 369 -5.71 -3.30 12.94
N HIS A 370 -4.59 -3.05 13.58
CA HIS A 370 -4.49 -2.72 15.00
C HIS A 370 -3.92 -1.32 15.16
N TYR A 371 -4.30 -0.61 16.22
CA TYR A 371 -3.83 0.76 16.49
C TYR A 371 -3.40 0.84 17.95
N GLN A 372 -2.23 1.42 18.23
CA GLN A 372 -1.89 1.79 19.62
C GLN A 372 -2.79 2.97 20.01
N TRP A 373 -3.34 2.94 21.22
CA TRP A 373 -4.37 3.89 21.62
C TRP A 373 -3.91 5.33 21.42
N GLY A 374 -4.73 6.14 20.75
CA GLY A 374 -4.44 7.54 20.45
C GLY A 374 -3.60 7.82 19.21
N ARG A 375 -3.06 6.80 18.50
CA ARG A 375 -2.34 6.99 17.22
C ARG A 375 -3.29 6.90 16.03
N LYS A 376 -3.05 7.71 15.00
CA LYS A 376 -3.70 7.50 13.69
C LYS A 376 -3.08 6.36 12.88
N ASP A 377 -1.87 5.94 13.23
CA ASP A 377 -1.05 5.04 12.42
C ASP A 377 -1.44 3.57 12.61
N PRO A 378 -1.74 2.84 11.53
CA PRO A 378 -2.02 1.42 11.60
C PRO A 378 -0.78 0.56 11.88
N MET A 379 -0.97 -0.41 12.77
CA MET A 379 -0.09 -1.55 13.02
C MET A 379 -0.64 -2.78 12.31
N ILE A 380 0.27 -3.59 11.78
CA ILE A 380 -0.08 -4.80 11.05
C ILE A 380 -0.73 -5.82 11.97
N GLY A 381 -1.83 -6.41 11.49
CA GLY A 381 -2.55 -7.47 12.17
C GLY A 381 -1.85 -8.82 12.04
N LYS A 382 -2.48 -9.85 12.61
CA LYS A 382 -1.93 -11.21 12.61
C LYS A 382 -1.99 -11.89 11.23
N VAL A 383 -1.06 -12.80 10.96
CA VAL A 383 -0.95 -13.55 9.69
C VAL A 383 -2.10 -14.54 9.48
N SER A 384 -2.66 -15.08 10.56
CA SER A 384 -3.79 -16.01 10.51
C SER A 384 -4.61 -15.91 11.80
N LEU A 385 -5.81 -16.50 11.80
CA LEU A 385 -6.68 -16.46 12.98
C LEU A 385 -6.10 -17.24 14.18
N THR A 386 -5.23 -18.22 13.91
CA THR A 386 -4.65 -19.13 14.91
C THR A 386 -3.19 -18.82 15.25
N GLU A 387 -2.49 -18.03 14.45
CA GLU A 387 -1.08 -17.69 14.66
C GLU A 387 -0.94 -16.21 15.06
N GLY A 388 -0.46 -15.98 16.28
CA GLY A 388 -0.16 -14.64 16.79
C GLY A 388 1.16 -14.07 16.26
N LYS A 389 1.35 -14.01 14.94
CA LYS A 389 2.52 -13.40 14.27
C LYS A 389 2.07 -12.32 13.31
N ASP A 390 2.94 -11.36 13.03
CA ASP A 390 2.61 -10.27 12.10
C ASP A 390 2.42 -10.81 10.68
N ALA A 391 1.42 -10.27 9.97
CA ALA A 391 1.27 -10.53 8.53
C ALA A 391 2.46 -9.94 7.75
N PRO A 392 2.84 -10.55 6.61
CA PRO A 392 3.90 -9.99 5.76
C PRO A 392 3.46 -8.65 5.17
N VAL A 393 4.43 -7.75 4.99
CA VAL A 393 4.23 -6.48 4.30
C VAL A 393 5.34 -6.22 3.30
N TYR A 394 5.06 -5.32 2.36
CA TYR A 394 5.89 -5.06 1.20
C TYR A 394 6.11 -3.56 1.03
N ASN A 395 7.23 -3.18 0.42
CA ASN A 395 7.45 -1.81 -0.05
C ASN A 395 6.88 -1.59 -1.47
N VAL A 396 7.08 -0.40 -2.05
CA VAL A 396 6.57 -0.04 -3.39
C VAL A 396 7.16 -0.86 -4.54
N ARG A 397 8.23 -1.60 -4.27
CA ARG A 397 8.92 -2.50 -5.22
C ARG A 397 8.55 -3.97 -5.00
N ASP A 398 7.52 -4.23 -4.18
CA ASP A 398 7.06 -5.56 -3.79
C ASP A 398 8.13 -6.41 -3.06
N LYS A 399 9.18 -5.78 -2.53
CA LYS A 399 10.11 -6.47 -1.63
C LYS A 399 9.44 -6.58 -0.27
N GLN A 400 9.32 -7.80 0.25
CA GLN A 400 8.89 -8.02 1.63
C GLN A 400 9.84 -7.30 2.58
N ILE A 401 9.29 -6.53 3.52
CA ILE A 401 10.04 -5.80 4.54
C ILE A 401 9.61 -6.26 5.93
N GLU A 402 10.51 -6.10 6.90
CA GLU A 402 10.15 -6.24 8.30
C GLU A 402 9.91 -4.87 8.91
N LEU A 403 8.81 -4.73 9.63
CA LEU A 403 8.57 -3.53 10.44
C LEU A 403 9.33 -3.64 11.76
N GLU A 404 10.02 -2.55 12.10
CA GLU A 404 10.78 -2.45 13.33
C GLU A 404 9.84 -2.26 14.52
N ASN A 405 10.19 -2.87 15.65
CA ASN A 405 9.60 -2.55 16.93
C ASN A 405 10.68 -1.89 17.77
N VAL A 406 10.30 -0.88 18.54
CA VAL A 406 11.23 -0.11 19.35
C VAL A 406 10.79 -0.11 20.78
N VAL A 407 11.76 -0.30 21.67
CA VAL A 407 11.52 -0.25 23.11
C VAL A 407 11.38 1.20 23.53
N MET A 408 10.25 1.51 24.16
CA MET A 408 9.94 2.80 24.73
C MET A 408 11.04 3.23 25.70
N ASN A 409 11.45 4.49 25.55
CA ASN A 409 12.33 5.21 26.47
C ASN A 409 12.10 6.72 26.28
N PRO A 410 12.73 7.61 27.08
CA PRO A 410 12.50 9.04 26.95
C PRO A 410 12.75 9.66 25.56
N ASN A 411 13.53 9.01 24.68
CA ASN A 411 13.75 9.45 23.29
C ASN A 411 12.84 8.74 22.27
N VAL A 412 12.10 7.72 22.71
CA VAL A 412 11.23 6.82 21.91
C VAL A 412 9.85 6.82 22.57
N SER A 413 9.28 8.00 22.73
CA SER A 413 7.96 8.22 23.32
C SER A 413 7.38 9.56 22.88
N GLY A 414 6.08 9.73 23.06
CA GLY A 414 5.35 10.96 22.76
C GLY A 414 4.87 11.08 21.31
N LEU A 415 4.03 12.08 21.08
CA LEU A 415 3.41 12.34 19.77
C LEU A 415 4.43 12.61 18.68
N GLN A 416 5.46 13.41 18.96
CA GLN A 416 6.52 13.73 18.02
C GLN A 416 7.15 12.46 17.44
N TYR A 417 7.60 11.55 18.31
CA TYR A 417 8.22 10.30 17.89
C TYR A 417 7.25 9.44 17.08
N ALA A 418 6.01 9.29 17.53
CA ALA A 418 5.00 8.48 16.85
C ALA A 418 4.64 9.00 15.46
N ILE A 419 4.53 10.32 15.29
CA ILE A 419 4.27 10.97 13.98
C ILE A 419 5.45 10.75 13.03
N GLN A 420 6.68 10.88 13.53
CA GLN A 420 7.89 10.69 12.74
C GLN A 420 8.19 9.22 12.41
N ASN A 421 7.60 8.27 13.14
CA ASN A 421 7.85 6.84 13.00
C ASN A 421 6.52 6.06 12.91
N PRO A 422 5.71 6.31 11.86
CA PRO A 422 4.36 5.77 11.77
C PRO A 422 4.31 4.23 11.64
N GLU A 423 5.37 3.61 11.14
CA GLU A 423 5.49 2.14 10.99
C GLU A 423 6.03 1.42 12.22
N LYS A 424 6.60 2.16 13.18
CA LYS A 424 7.21 1.55 14.35
C LYS A 424 6.16 1.29 15.40
N PHE A 425 6.09 0.04 15.84
CA PHE A 425 5.37 -0.30 17.06
C PHE A 425 6.25 0.04 18.26
N ILE A 426 5.72 0.86 19.17
CA ILE A 426 6.45 1.29 20.37
C ILE A 426 6.10 0.30 21.49
N GLU A 427 7.00 -0.65 21.75
CA GLU A 427 6.89 -1.64 22.81
C GLU A 427 7.18 -0.99 24.16
N CYS A 428 6.26 -1.08 25.11
CA CYS A 428 6.55 -0.65 26.47
C CYS A 428 7.04 -1.85 27.28
N ILE A 429 8.13 -1.65 28.02
CA ILE A 429 8.60 -2.65 28.96
C ILE A 429 7.89 -2.37 30.28
N LEU A 430 7.33 -3.40 30.91
CA LEU A 430 6.84 -3.31 32.28
C LEU A 430 8.06 -3.17 33.22
N HIS A 431 8.41 -1.94 33.60
CA HIS A 431 9.47 -1.68 34.55
C HIS A 431 8.93 -1.82 35.99
N GLY A 432 9.53 -2.73 36.76
CA GLY A 432 9.64 -2.63 38.21
C GLY A 432 8.41 -2.19 39.03
N SER A 433 8.66 -1.29 39.99
CA SER A 433 7.72 -0.88 41.04
C SER A 433 6.52 -0.10 40.47
N MET A 434 5.42 0.06 41.23
CA MET A 434 4.23 0.78 40.74
C MET A 434 4.50 2.23 40.31
N GLU A 435 5.51 2.91 40.87
CA GLU A 435 5.92 4.27 40.45
C GLU A 435 6.61 4.28 39.07
N ASP A 436 7.36 3.22 38.72
CA ASP A 436 8.03 3.11 37.41
C ASP A 436 7.02 2.91 36.27
N ARG A 437 5.89 2.24 36.56
CA ARG A 437 4.82 1.93 35.59
C ARG A 437 4.03 3.14 35.11
N TYR A 438 4.19 4.30 35.74
CA TYR A 438 3.50 5.54 35.36
C TYR A 438 3.91 6.04 33.96
N ASN A 439 5.11 5.68 33.51
CA ASN A 439 5.68 6.09 32.22
C ASN A 439 5.73 4.94 31.20
N ASP A 440 5.22 3.75 31.52
CA ASP A 440 5.30 2.54 30.68
C ASP A 440 4.27 2.52 29.55
N THR A 441 4.14 3.64 28.84
CA THR A 441 3.24 3.78 27.68
C THR A 441 3.96 4.55 26.57
N TRP A 442 3.53 4.37 25.31
CA TRP A 442 4.19 5.07 24.20
C TRP A 442 4.04 6.60 24.29
N ILE A 443 3.03 7.08 25.00
CA ILE A 443 2.78 8.50 25.26
C ILE A 443 2.58 8.76 26.76
N PRO A 444 3.41 9.59 27.42
CA PRO A 444 3.29 9.86 28.85
C PRO A 444 1.91 10.39 29.26
N TYR A 445 1.50 10.11 30.51
CA TYR A 445 0.26 10.67 31.07
C TYR A 445 0.27 12.20 31.03
N SER A 446 -0.71 12.79 30.35
CA SER A 446 -0.95 14.24 30.35
C SER A 446 -2.40 14.56 30.01
N GLU A 447 -2.82 15.81 30.20
CA GLU A 447 -4.15 16.26 29.74
C GLU A 447 -4.30 16.22 28.21
N GLU A 448 -3.19 16.11 27.45
CA GLU A 448 -3.20 16.05 25.99
C GLU A 448 -3.84 14.74 25.47
N LEU A 449 -3.89 13.69 26.31
CA LEU A 449 -4.51 12.40 25.97
C LEU A 449 -6.00 12.51 25.61
N TYR A 450 -6.72 13.43 26.25
CA TYR A 450 -8.12 13.68 25.98
C TYR A 450 -8.36 14.26 24.57
N ASN A 451 -7.30 14.80 23.95
CA ASN A 451 -7.31 15.37 22.61
C ASN A 451 -6.86 14.37 21.53
N LEU A 452 -6.53 13.12 21.88
CA LEU A 452 -6.12 12.10 20.90
C LEU A 452 -7.30 11.62 20.06
N TRP A 453 -7.98 10.54 20.40
CA TRP A 453 -9.15 10.10 19.60
C TRP A 453 -10.46 10.82 19.99
N GLY A 454 -10.42 11.64 21.05
CA GLY A 454 -11.45 12.63 21.38
C GLY A 454 -12.49 12.19 22.40
N VAL A 455 -12.36 12.70 23.64
CA VAL A 455 -13.42 13.01 24.61
C VAL A 455 -12.88 14.13 25.54
N PRO A 456 -13.23 15.42 25.35
CA PRO A 456 -12.50 16.53 25.98
C PRO A 456 -12.76 16.73 27.49
N VAL A 457 -13.53 15.86 28.16
CA VAL A 457 -13.81 15.98 29.59
C VAL A 457 -14.29 14.65 30.19
N GLN A 458 -14.13 14.48 31.50
CA GLN A 458 -14.61 13.33 32.30
C GLN A 458 -16.16 13.29 32.45
N ASP A 459 -16.92 13.65 31.41
CA ASP A 459 -18.37 13.60 31.40
C ASP A 459 -18.85 12.79 30.18
N TYR A 460 -19.53 11.68 30.45
CA TYR A 460 -20.07 10.80 29.43
C TYR A 460 -21.21 11.44 28.62
N LYS A 461 -21.66 12.64 28.98
CA LYS A 461 -22.68 13.39 28.24
C LYS A 461 -22.11 14.26 27.12
N VAL A 462 -20.78 14.34 26.99
CA VAL A 462 -20.13 15.17 25.98
C VAL A 462 -19.97 14.36 24.69
N GLU A 463 -20.51 14.89 23.59
CA GLU A 463 -20.39 14.32 22.25
C GLU A 463 -18.90 14.14 21.87
N ALA A 464 -18.56 12.99 21.31
CA ALA A 464 -17.20 12.77 20.80
C ALA A 464 -16.96 13.64 19.59
N VAL A 465 -15.72 14.09 19.48
CA VAL A 465 -15.26 14.87 18.33
C VAL A 465 -14.08 14.15 17.72
N LYS A 466 -14.19 13.86 16.42
CA LYS A 466 -13.08 13.33 15.62
C LYS A 466 -11.93 14.34 15.59
N THR A 467 -10.76 13.97 16.10
CA THR A 467 -9.56 14.84 16.06
C THR A 467 -8.59 14.39 14.97
N ILE A 468 -7.50 15.14 14.74
CA ILE A 468 -6.42 14.74 13.83
C ILE A 468 -5.72 13.45 14.18
N TYR A 469 -5.86 12.91 15.38
CA TYR A 469 -5.23 11.64 15.71
C TYR A 469 -6.17 10.45 15.52
N ASP A 470 -7.46 10.70 15.26
CA ASP A 470 -8.45 9.65 15.02
C ASP A 470 -8.18 8.92 13.69
N PRO A 471 -8.03 7.57 13.69
CA PRO A 471 -7.65 6.80 12.52
C PRO A 471 -8.81 6.55 11.53
N CYS A 472 -10.06 6.82 11.92
CA CYS A 472 -11.21 6.43 11.11
C CYS A 472 -11.32 7.24 9.80
N PRO A 473 -12.06 6.72 8.80
CA PRO A 473 -12.30 7.46 7.56
C PRO A 473 -13.14 8.73 7.80
N LEU A 474 -13.21 9.59 6.78
CA LEU A 474 -14.03 10.80 6.81
C LEU A 474 -15.48 10.47 7.22
N GLY A 475 -16.06 11.30 8.08
CA GLY A 475 -17.44 11.12 8.56
C GLY A 475 -17.60 10.09 9.68
N TYR A 476 -16.54 9.36 10.07
CA TYR A 476 -16.56 8.39 11.16
C TYR A 476 -15.44 8.67 12.18
N MET A 477 -15.60 8.15 13.40
CA MET A 477 -14.66 8.28 14.51
C MET A 477 -14.55 6.98 15.30
N VAL A 478 -13.54 6.89 16.17
CA VAL A 478 -13.43 5.82 17.16
C VAL A 478 -14.63 5.91 18.12
N PRO A 479 -15.31 4.79 18.43
CA PRO A 479 -16.50 4.82 19.28
C PRO A 479 -16.20 5.32 20.69
N GLN A 480 -17.13 6.08 21.26
CA GLN A 480 -17.12 6.38 22.68
C GLN A 480 -17.51 5.14 23.51
N THR A 481 -17.23 5.19 24.81
CA THR A 481 -17.56 4.15 25.77
C THR A 481 -19.04 3.76 25.78
N ASP A 482 -19.94 4.73 25.65
CA ASP A 482 -21.38 4.52 25.70
C ASP A 482 -21.90 3.67 24.53
N PHE A 483 -21.16 3.58 23.42
CA PHE A 483 -21.44 2.63 22.34
C PHE A 483 -21.54 1.18 22.83
N ALA A 484 -20.77 0.80 23.85
CA ALA A 484 -20.82 -0.55 24.43
C ALA A 484 -22.22 -0.89 24.96
N ALA A 485 -23.01 0.09 25.42
CA ALA A 485 -24.37 -0.13 25.91
C ALA A 485 -25.33 -0.65 24.81
N SER A 486 -24.99 -0.48 23.53
CA SER A 486 -25.78 -1.03 22.42
C SER A 486 -25.78 -2.57 22.35
N PHE A 487 -24.80 -3.23 22.96
CA PHE A 487 -24.70 -4.69 23.01
C PHE A 487 -25.52 -5.33 24.13
N TYR A 488 -25.97 -4.54 25.12
CA TYR A 488 -26.62 -5.05 26.33
C TYR A 488 -28.15 -4.93 26.27
N LYS A 489 -28.87 -5.84 26.93
CA LYS A 489 -30.34 -5.84 27.06
C LYS A 489 -30.82 -4.81 28.07
N SER A 490 -30.08 -4.61 29.16
CA SER A 490 -30.37 -3.62 30.20
C SER A 490 -29.11 -3.30 31.01
N GLY A 491 -28.59 -2.07 30.89
CA GLY A 491 -27.38 -1.62 31.59
C GLY A 491 -26.11 -2.38 31.19
N VAL A 492 -24.97 -1.72 31.27
CA VAL A 492 -23.66 -2.37 31.03
C VAL A 492 -23.34 -3.33 32.19
N GLY A 493 -22.92 -4.55 31.87
CA GLY A 493 -22.53 -5.58 32.84
C GLY A 493 -21.68 -6.68 32.20
N SER A 494 -21.25 -7.70 32.94
CA SER A 494 -20.40 -8.79 32.41
C SER A 494 -21.16 -10.07 32.06
N GLU A 495 -22.44 -10.16 32.39
CA GLU A 495 -23.25 -11.37 32.23
C GLU A 495 -23.68 -11.61 30.77
N LEU A 496 -23.38 -12.80 30.24
CA LEU A 496 -23.75 -13.18 28.85
C LEU A 496 -25.26 -13.11 28.58
N ASP A 497 -26.08 -13.47 29.57
CA ASP A 497 -27.55 -13.45 29.44
C ASP A 497 -28.12 -12.03 29.30
N ASN A 498 -27.34 -11.00 29.61
CA ASN A 498 -27.69 -9.60 29.43
C ASN A 498 -27.27 -9.05 28.05
N LEU A 499 -26.89 -9.89 27.07
CA LEU A 499 -26.41 -9.43 25.75
C LEU A 499 -27.36 -9.73 24.58
N TYR A 500 -27.35 -8.85 23.58
CA TYR A 500 -27.91 -9.14 22.25
C TYR A 500 -26.95 -9.97 21.42
N TYR A 501 -26.63 -11.17 21.89
CA TYR A 501 -25.65 -12.06 21.28
C TYR A 501 -26.30 -13.36 20.79
N ASP A 502 -25.76 -13.94 19.70
CA ASP A 502 -26.16 -15.25 19.21
C ASP A 502 -25.24 -16.36 19.75
N PRO A 503 -25.69 -17.19 20.72
CA PRO A 503 -24.87 -18.23 21.33
C PRO A 503 -24.46 -19.35 20.37
N SER A 504 -25.18 -19.53 19.25
CA SER A 504 -24.78 -20.49 18.21
C SER A 504 -23.62 -19.98 17.35
N MET A 505 -23.24 -18.71 17.49
CA MET A 505 -22.20 -18.05 16.73
C MET A 505 -21.07 -17.52 17.63
N SER A 506 -20.58 -18.39 18.52
CA SER A 506 -19.46 -18.15 19.43
C SER A 506 -18.09 -18.31 18.79
N TYR A 507 -17.08 -17.90 19.55
CA TYR A 507 -15.68 -18.06 19.16
C TYR A 507 -15.38 -19.50 18.70
N GLU A 508 -15.84 -20.49 19.47
CA GLU A 508 -15.61 -21.91 19.16
C GLU A 508 -16.10 -22.31 17.75
N ASN A 509 -17.14 -21.64 17.25
CA ASN A 509 -17.77 -21.95 15.97
C ASN A 509 -17.33 -21.03 14.83
N ASN A 510 -16.88 -19.80 15.12
CA ASN A 510 -16.69 -18.76 14.11
C ASN A 510 -15.38 -17.99 14.22
N MET A 511 -14.53 -18.29 15.20
CA MET A 511 -13.31 -17.52 15.52
C MET A 511 -13.60 -16.03 15.79
N GLY A 512 -14.76 -15.76 16.36
CA GLY A 512 -15.29 -14.44 16.73
C GLY A 512 -16.72 -14.54 17.25
N TYR A 513 -17.42 -13.41 17.31
CA TYR A 513 -18.73 -13.27 17.95
C TYR A 513 -19.73 -12.58 17.01
N CYS A 514 -21.01 -12.98 17.05
CA CYS A 514 -22.08 -12.30 16.32
C CYS A 514 -23.11 -11.65 17.25
N PHE A 515 -23.34 -10.35 17.05
CA PHE A 515 -24.28 -9.56 17.85
C PHE A 515 -25.46 -9.09 17.01
N TYR A 516 -26.64 -9.09 17.61
CA TYR A 516 -27.79 -8.41 17.05
C TYR A 516 -27.67 -6.91 17.30
N TYR A 517 -27.87 -6.10 16.26
CA TYR A 517 -27.64 -4.65 16.34
C TYR A 517 -28.89 -3.81 16.10
N ASP A 518 -29.91 -4.36 15.43
CA ASP A 518 -31.15 -3.64 15.15
C ASP A 518 -32.15 -3.80 16.31
N ALA A 519 -33.03 -2.80 16.49
CA ALA A 519 -34.03 -2.80 17.55
C ALA A 519 -34.98 -4.02 17.51
N GLU A 520 -35.21 -4.58 16.31
CA GLU A 520 -36.03 -5.77 16.09
C GLU A 520 -35.27 -7.09 16.31
N ARG A 521 -33.94 -7.03 16.47
CA ARG A 521 -33.04 -8.17 16.69
C ARG A 521 -33.13 -9.21 15.57
N ARG A 522 -33.16 -8.74 14.33
CA ARG A 522 -33.22 -9.57 13.12
C ARG A 522 -31.91 -9.56 12.34
N LYS A 523 -31.08 -8.54 12.52
CA LYS A 523 -29.81 -8.37 11.83
C LYS A 523 -28.66 -8.65 12.77
N LYS A 524 -27.61 -9.26 12.24
CA LYS A 524 -26.40 -9.64 12.99
C LYS A 524 -25.17 -8.97 12.39
N ALA A 525 -24.22 -8.65 13.25
CA ALA A 525 -22.91 -8.16 12.88
C ALA A 525 -21.84 -9.09 13.46
N TYR A 526 -20.85 -9.43 12.64
CA TYR A 526 -19.72 -10.25 13.06
C TYR A 526 -18.58 -9.39 13.60
N TYR A 527 -18.02 -9.80 14.73
CA TYR A 527 -16.87 -9.21 15.40
C TYR A 527 -15.82 -10.29 15.61
N PRO A 528 -14.73 -10.31 14.83
CA PRO A 528 -13.70 -11.32 14.97
C PRO A 528 -13.00 -11.26 16.34
N ALA A 529 -12.41 -12.37 16.75
CA ALA A 529 -11.42 -12.40 17.82
C ALA A 529 -10.11 -11.78 17.31
N THR A 530 -9.97 -10.48 17.53
CA THR A 530 -8.89 -9.65 16.97
C THR A 530 -7.57 -9.81 17.68
N SER A 531 -7.56 -10.28 18.94
CA SER A 531 -6.37 -10.33 19.79
C SER A 531 -5.80 -8.94 20.09
N ALA A 532 -4.89 -8.86 21.06
CA ALA A 532 -4.14 -7.64 21.34
C ALA A 532 -2.68 -7.85 20.93
N LYS A 533 -2.16 -7.00 20.04
CA LYS A 533 -0.73 -7.00 19.66
C LYS A 533 0.05 -6.29 20.75
N VAL A 534 1.02 -6.94 21.38
CA VAL A 534 1.80 -6.35 22.50
C VAL A 534 3.28 -6.14 22.16
N ALA A 535 3.79 -6.83 21.14
CA ALA A 535 5.17 -6.73 20.68
C ALA A 535 5.30 -7.26 19.24
N LYS A 536 6.52 -7.24 18.69
CA LYS A 536 6.84 -7.90 17.41
C LYS A 536 6.38 -9.35 17.42
N ASN A 537 5.63 -9.78 16.40
CA ASN A 537 5.18 -11.16 16.26
C ASN A 537 4.54 -11.74 17.54
N THR A 538 3.90 -10.90 18.36
CA THR A 538 3.33 -11.32 19.64
C THR A 538 1.94 -10.73 19.79
N PHE A 539 0.94 -11.62 19.67
CA PHE A 539 -0.45 -11.33 19.95
C PHE A 539 -0.92 -12.18 21.13
N TYR A 540 -1.47 -11.54 22.15
CA TYR A 540 -2.10 -12.22 23.28
C TYR A 540 -3.60 -12.39 23.06
N PHE A 541 -4.17 -13.33 23.81
CA PHE A 541 -5.60 -13.58 23.85
C PHE A 541 -6.16 -13.86 22.46
N LEU A 542 -5.62 -14.90 21.81
CA LEU A 542 -5.95 -15.24 20.42
C LEU A 542 -7.45 -15.54 20.20
N THR A 543 -8.16 -15.86 21.27
CA THR A 543 -9.58 -16.19 21.29
C THR A 543 -10.51 -15.01 21.51
N ASP A 544 -9.94 -13.84 21.83
CA ASP A 544 -10.70 -12.72 22.37
C ASP A 544 -10.70 -11.55 21.38
N GLY A 545 -11.81 -10.82 21.39
CA GLY A 545 -12.00 -9.61 20.61
C GLY A 545 -11.69 -8.37 21.44
N TYR A 546 -10.73 -7.58 21.00
CA TYR A 546 -10.36 -6.31 21.62
C TYR A 546 -10.61 -5.15 20.66
N TYR A 547 -11.41 -4.18 21.14
CA TYR A 547 -11.89 -3.06 20.36
C TYR A 547 -11.73 -1.77 21.13
N TRP A 548 -10.94 -0.84 20.61
CA TRP A 548 -10.72 0.43 21.28
C TRP A 548 -11.98 1.31 21.33
N THR A 549 -12.12 2.02 22.44
CA THR A 549 -12.96 3.22 22.53
C THR A 549 -12.10 4.48 22.56
N SER A 550 -12.70 5.65 22.33
CA SER A 550 -11.99 6.93 22.33
C SER A 550 -11.71 7.49 23.73
N ARG A 551 -12.07 6.78 24.80
CA ARG A 551 -12.02 7.32 26.17
C ARG A 551 -10.77 6.89 26.94
N PRO A 552 -9.95 7.85 27.41
CA PRO A 552 -8.98 7.59 28.46
C PRO A 552 -9.69 7.53 29.83
N GLN A 553 -9.31 6.57 30.67
CA GLN A 553 -9.83 6.39 32.02
C GLN A 553 -8.94 7.11 33.04
N LYS A 554 -9.57 7.85 33.96
CA LYS A 554 -8.96 8.48 35.15
C LYS A 554 -9.48 7.77 36.40
N TRP A 555 -8.64 7.16 37.24
CA TRP A 555 -9.12 6.58 38.51
C TRP A 555 -9.71 7.69 39.39
N ALA A 556 -10.90 7.45 39.95
CA ALA A 556 -11.67 8.44 40.73
C ALA A 556 -11.25 8.57 42.21
N THR A 557 -10.04 8.16 42.59
CA THR A 557 -9.49 8.42 43.93
C THR A 557 -8.03 8.82 43.81
N PRO A 558 -7.64 10.01 44.29
CA PRO A 558 -6.24 10.27 44.59
C PRO A 558 -5.90 9.40 45.81
N SER A 559 -5.46 8.16 45.58
CA SER A 559 -4.49 7.58 46.48
C SER A 559 -3.22 8.42 46.36
N ASN A 560 -2.41 8.47 47.42
CA ASN A 560 -1.26 9.35 47.54
C ASN A 560 -0.08 8.97 46.60
N ASP A 561 -0.35 8.27 45.50
CA ASP A 561 0.59 7.50 44.67
C ASP A 561 0.51 7.79 43.15
N GLY A 562 -0.23 8.81 42.72
CA GLY A 562 -0.20 9.30 41.33
C GLY A 562 -1.17 8.60 40.37
N SER A 563 -1.80 9.38 39.50
CA SER A 563 -2.85 8.94 38.57
C SER A 563 -2.29 8.20 37.34
N MET A 564 -2.36 6.88 37.30
CA MET A 564 -2.28 6.17 36.02
C MET A 564 -3.47 6.58 35.13
N ALA A 565 -3.28 6.74 33.81
CA ALA A 565 -4.39 6.72 32.87
C ALA A 565 -4.37 5.40 32.12
N TRP A 566 -5.57 4.87 31.92
CA TRP A 566 -5.82 3.71 31.07
C TRP A 566 -6.69 4.15 29.89
N ALA A 567 -6.95 3.26 28.95
CA ALA A 567 -7.92 3.48 27.90
C ALA A 567 -8.97 2.37 27.98
N GLU A 568 -10.22 2.71 27.78
CA GLU A 568 -11.30 1.74 27.81
C GLU A 568 -11.38 0.99 26.47
N CYS A 569 -11.51 -0.32 26.54
CA CYS A 569 -11.80 -1.15 25.37
C CYS A 569 -13.04 -2.00 25.63
N LEU A 570 -13.71 -2.35 24.54
CA LEU A 570 -14.73 -3.38 24.54
C LEU A 570 -14.05 -4.72 24.31
N MET A 571 -14.20 -5.62 25.27
CA MET A 571 -13.61 -6.96 25.25
C MET A 571 -14.69 -8.02 25.07
N PHE A 572 -14.45 -8.96 24.17
CA PHE A 572 -15.28 -10.13 23.92
C PHE A 572 -14.47 -11.41 24.18
N THR A 573 -14.84 -12.19 25.19
CA THR A 573 -14.22 -13.47 25.49
C THR A 573 -15.23 -14.61 25.33
N SER A 574 -14.74 -15.85 25.38
CA SER A 574 -15.60 -17.04 25.28
C SER A 574 -16.65 -17.15 26.41
N SER A 575 -16.42 -16.47 27.54
CA SER A 575 -17.26 -16.56 28.74
C SER A 575 -17.89 -15.22 29.16
N GLU A 576 -17.40 -14.08 28.68
CA GLU A 576 -17.76 -12.76 29.19
C GLU A 576 -17.66 -11.69 28.09
N ILE A 577 -18.53 -10.67 28.16
CA ILE A 577 -18.36 -9.41 27.42
C ILE A 577 -18.44 -8.30 28.42
N GLU A 578 -17.41 -7.48 28.43
CA GLU A 578 -17.36 -6.33 29.31
C GLU A 578 -16.65 -5.17 28.65
N LEU A 579 -17.08 -3.98 29.05
CA LEU A 579 -16.23 -2.81 28.94
C LEU A 579 -15.21 -2.90 30.07
N SER A 580 -13.94 -3.06 29.72
CA SER A 580 -12.87 -3.14 30.71
C SER A 580 -11.87 -2.01 30.52
N ALA A 581 -11.43 -1.48 31.65
CA ALA A 581 -10.19 -0.73 31.71
C ALA A 581 -9.06 -1.75 31.84
N TYR A 582 -8.43 -2.09 30.71
CA TYR A 582 -7.41 -3.13 30.74
C TYR A 582 -6.13 -2.57 31.37
N THR A 583 -5.84 -2.99 32.60
CA THR A 583 -4.85 -2.45 33.56
C THR A 583 -3.38 -2.72 33.22
N GLY A 584 -3.02 -2.83 31.94
CA GLY A 584 -1.65 -3.19 31.57
C GLY A 584 -1.09 -2.64 30.27
N SER A 585 -1.86 -1.97 29.39
CA SER A 585 -1.37 -1.89 28.01
C SER A 585 -1.93 -0.77 27.10
N TRP A 586 -1.47 0.46 27.28
CA TRP A 586 -1.38 1.39 26.13
C TRP A 586 -0.31 0.99 25.11
N ASP A 587 0.58 0.08 25.52
CA ASP A 587 1.57 -0.53 24.65
C ASP A 587 0.92 -1.45 23.61
N ALA A 588 -0.23 -2.05 23.92
CA ALA A 588 -0.93 -2.92 23.00
C ALA A 588 -1.60 -2.14 21.86
N ALA A 589 -1.56 -2.70 20.66
CA ALA A 589 -2.43 -2.29 19.57
C ALA A 589 -3.66 -3.21 19.53
N GLN A 590 -4.84 -2.62 19.36
CA GLN A 590 -6.13 -3.31 19.26
C GLN A 590 -6.91 -2.79 18.05
N SER A 591 -7.97 -3.49 17.65
CA SER A 591 -8.77 -3.10 16.50
C SER A 591 -9.71 -1.94 16.80
N VAL A 592 -10.11 -1.23 15.75
CA VAL A 592 -11.11 -0.15 15.80
C VAL A 592 -12.27 -0.54 14.89
N ARG A 593 -13.51 -0.33 15.36
CA ARG A 593 -14.69 -0.36 14.49
C ARG A 593 -15.35 1.02 14.52
N CYS A 594 -15.19 1.74 13.42
CA CYS A 594 -15.56 3.15 13.34
C CYS A 594 -17.07 3.36 13.38
N VAL A 595 -17.48 4.45 14.01
CA VAL A 595 -18.89 4.85 14.18
C VAL A 595 -19.08 6.30 13.79
N ARG A 596 -20.32 6.68 13.52
CA ARG A 596 -20.78 8.07 13.57
C ARG A 596 -22.10 8.12 14.33
N GLU A 597 -22.28 9.17 15.12
CA GLU A 597 -23.48 9.39 15.94
C GLU A 597 -24.62 10.00 15.12
#